data_AF-A0A2S5BB36-F1
#
_entry.id   AF-A0A2S5BB36-F1
#
_cell.length_a   1.000
_cell.length_b   1.000
_cell.length_c   1.000
_cell.angle_alpha   90.00
_cell.angle_beta   90.00
_cell.angle_gamma   90.00
#
_symmetry.space_group_name_H-M   'P 1'
#
loop_
_entity.id
_entity.type
_entity.pdbx_description
1 polymer ?
#
loop_
_entity_poly.entity_id
_entity_poly.type
_entity_poly.pdbx_seq_one_letter_code
_entity_poly.pdbx_strand_id
1 'polypeptide(L)'
;MPHVPFFTSEMSSTPIIGPSLERIRELTLVARNVTEKGVIGGSGLYKLDNLKVERTVNPVTPWGAPSSPITIASLETPNGKVTLAFLARHGLNHSIPPSRVPARANIAALKHLGVKAIVAFSAVGSLREEVRPGDIVIPDQVIDRTKGIRKSTYFDEVMVGHAMFGEPFDVELRDFIGPLVKEAISSFQDHVNADDLPKLHDKGTLVVMEGPQFSTRAESNMYRQWGGDIINMSAIPESKLAREAELSYALVCTSTDYDAWRVGHAPVTVEEVMKTLHTNAALSKHIAATILGAVHDAVKAGKVGTQAAGAMKYSLMTPHSEVPPTELHRLTYLLPNYFDYPDPATKITRRISTEDRDDYTGGEK
;
A
#
# COMPACT_ATOMS: atom_id res chain seq x y z
N MET A 1 -26.19 43.31 -32.58
CA MET A 1 -25.46 42.03 -32.59
C MET A 1 -24.32 42.13 -33.60
N PRO A 2 -23.06 42.29 -33.17
CA PRO A 2 -21.92 42.13 -34.07
C PRO A 2 -21.27 40.76 -33.90
N HIS A 3 -20.87 40.19 -35.04
CA HIS A 3 -20.16 38.92 -35.19
C HIS A 3 -18.82 38.90 -34.45
N VAL A 4 -18.52 37.79 -33.76
CA VAL A 4 -17.20 37.44 -33.23
C VAL A 4 -16.66 36.25 -34.04
N PRO A 5 -15.42 36.28 -34.54
CA PRO A 5 -14.88 35.19 -35.35
C PRO A 5 -14.37 34.04 -34.48
N PHE A 6 -14.58 32.81 -34.96
CA PHE A 6 -14.04 31.58 -34.37
C PHE A 6 -12.52 31.53 -34.55
N PHE A 7 -11.77 31.53 -33.44
CA PHE A 7 -10.38 31.10 -33.41
C PHE A 7 -10.32 29.60 -33.07
N THR A 8 -9.87 28.79 -34.02
CA THR A 8 -9.43 27.41 -33.77
C THR A 8 -7.99 27.45 -33.26
N SER A 9 -7.77 27.20 -31.96
CA SER A 9 -6.43 26.95 -31.43
C SER A 9 -6.11 25.46 -31.54
N GLU A 10 -5.22 25.09 -32.45
CA GLU A 10 -4.53 23.80 -32.40
C GLU A 10 -3.66 23.78 -31.13
N MET A 11 -4.01 22.92 -30.16
CA MET A 11 -3.11 22.57 -29.07
C MET A 11 -2.07 21.58 -29.60
N SER A 12 -0.82 22.02 -29.75
CA SER A 12 0.29 21.10 -29.96
C SER A 12 0.54 20.33 -28.67
N SER A 13 0.30 19.02 -28.71
CA SER A 13 0.66 18.09 -27.64
C SER A 13 2.13 17.73 -27.74
N THR A 14 3.00 18.52 -27.11
CA THR A 14 4.40 18.14 -26.92
C THR A 14 4.45 16.98 -25.92
N PRO A 15 5.04 15.80 -26.25
CA PRO A 15 5.17 14.73 -25.28
C PRO A 15 6.15 15.17 -24.18
N ILE A 16 5.72 15.09 -22.92
CA ILE A 16 6.64 15.19 -21.78
C ILE A 16 7.51 13.93 -21.81
N ILE A 17 8.71 14.06 -22.38
CA ILE A 17 9.71 12.99 -22.38
C ILE A 17 10.17 12.81 -20.93
N GLY A 18 9.72 11.71 -20.31
CA GLY A 18 10.19 11.28 -18.99
C GLY A 18 11.71 11.00 -18.98
N PRO A 19 12.33 10.84 -17.80
CA PRO A 19 13.77 10.64 -17.68
C PRO A 19 14.25 9.42 -18.50
N SER A 20 15.48 9.49 -19.02
CA SER A 20 16.05 8.45 -19.88
C SER A 20 16.15 7.09 -19.18
N LEU A 21 15.99 6.01 -19.96
CA LEU A 21 16.02 4.60 -19.53
C LEU A 21 17.33 4.20 -18.84
N GLU A 22 18.45 4.86 -19.15
CA GLU A 22 19.72 4.65 -18.45
C GLU A 22 19.65 5.06 -16.97
N ARG A 23 18.93 6.14 -16.65
CA ARG A 23 18.69 6.58 -15.28
C ARG A 23 17.79 5.60 -14.51
N ILE A 24 16.83 4.99 -15.20
CA ILE A 24 15.98 3.92 -14.63
C ILE A 24 16.82 2.68 -14.37
N ARG A 25 17.74 2.30 -15.27
CA ARG A 25 18.64 1.15 -15.10
C ARG A 25 19.68 1.34 -13.98
N GLU A 26 20.29 2.51 -13.87
CA GLU A 26 21.19 2.84 -12.75
C GLU A 26 20.46 2.77 -11.40
N LEU A 27 19.23 3.27 -11.33
CA LEU A 27 18.37 3.15 -10.15
C LEU A 27 17.96 1.69 -9.87
N THR A 28 17.77 0.88 -10.92
CA THR A 28 17.38 -0.54 -10.82
C THR A 28 18.51 -1.43 -10.30
N LEU A 29 19.76 -1.17 -10.69
CA LEU A 29 20.94 -1.93 -10.23
C LEU A 29 21.36 -1.54 -8.81
N VAL A 30 21.17 -0.28 -8.42
CA VAL A 30 21.40 0.18 -7.03
C VAL A 30 20.32 -0.36 -6.08
N ALA A 31 19.09 -0.63 -6.54
CA ALA A 31 17.99 -1.08 -5.70
C ALA A 31 18.02 -2.58 -5.34
N ARG A 32 18.60 -3.45 -6.17
CA ARG A 32 18.53 -4.92 -5.99
C ARG A 32 19.22 -5.46 -4.72
N ASN A 33 20.09 -4.67 -4.08
CA ASN A 33 20.80 -5.06 -2.86
C ASN A 33 20.45 -4.20 -1.63
N VAL A 34 19.38 -3.39 -1.67
CA VAL A 34 19.09 -2.44 -0.58
C VAL A 34 18.34 -3.05 0.59
N THR A 35 17.58 -4.13 0.43
CA THR A 35 16.73 -4.60 1.53
C THR A 35 16.38 -6.08 1.46
N GLU A 36 17.14 -6.91 2.18
CA GLU A 36 16.66 -8.19 2.76
C GLU A 36 15.57 -7.96 3.85
N LYS A 37 14.92 -6.79 3.88
CA LYS A 37 14.37 -6.23 5.11
C LYS A 37 13.03 -5.55 4.84
N GLY A 38 11.97 -6.35 4.87
CA GLY A 38 10.62 -5.93 4.52
C GLY A 38 9.75 -5.62 5.72
N VAL A 39 9.70 -4.36 6.16
CA VAL A 39 8.52 -3.84 6.87
C VAL A 39 8.33 -2.36 6.55
N ILE A 40 7.06 -1.98 6.41
CA ILE A 40 6.61 -0.61 6.19
C ILE A 40 5.80 -0.19 7.39
N GLY A 41 5.97 1.07 7.84
CA GLY A 41 4.98 1.78 8.63
C GLY A 41 4.20 2.75 7.74
N GLY A 42 2.87 2.74 7.79
CA GLY A 42 1.99 3.65 7.04
C GLY A 42 1.94 5.09 7.59
N SER A 43 1.00 5.90 7.09
CA SER A 43 0.82 7.30 7.53
C SER A 43 0.52 7.39 9.03
N GLY A 44 1.29 8.22 9.75
CA GLY A 44 1.11 8.47 11.20
C GLY A 44 2.38 8.30 12.05
N LEU A 45 3.42 7.67 11.51
CA LEU A 45 4.66 7.35 12.23
C LEU A 45 5.79 8.36 12.04
N TYR A 46 5.46 9.61 11.70
CA TYR A 46 6.41 10.62 11.19
C TYR A 46 7.59 10.95 12.12
N LYS A 47 7.60 10.44 13.36
CA LYS A 47 8.70 10.56 14.32
C LYS A 47 8.71 9.37 15.28
N LEU A 48 9.09 8.18 14.82
CA LEU A 48 9.54 7.16 15.76
C LEU A 48 10.90 7.61 16.31
N ASP A 49 10.96 7.91 17.60
CA ASP A 49 12.11 8.62 18.20
C ASP A 49 13.40 7.76 18.20
N ASN A 50 13.25 6.44 18.05
CA ASN A 50 14.31 5.44 17.95
C ASN A 50 14.67 5.05 16.50
N LEU A 51 14.08 5.70 15.49
CA LEU A 51 14.37 5.45 14.08
C LEU A 51 15.44 6.41 13.56
N LYS A 52 16.57 5.86 13.11
CA LYS A 52 17.62 6.61 12.45
C LYS A 52 17.38 6.60 10.94
N VAL A 53 17.14 7.76 10.35
CA VAL A 53 17.06 7.90 8.89
C VAL A 53 18.44 7.70 8.28
N GLU A 54 18.57 6.71 7.39
CA GLU A 54 19.83 6.41 6.70
C GLU A 54 19.88 7.14 5.35
N ARG A 55 18.78 7.09 4.59
CA ARG A 55 18.64 7.81 3.32
C ARG A 55 17.18 7.90 2.89
N THR A 56 16.94 8.63 1.82
CA THR A 56 15.64 8.71 1.16
C THR A 56 15.79 8.32 -0.31
N VAL A 57 14.84 7.56 -0.85
CA VAL A 57 14.83 7.12 -2.25
C VAL A 57 13.54 7.53 -2.93
N ASN A 58 13.62 7.86 -4.23
CA ASN A 58 12.50 8.35 -5.04
C ASN A 58 12.31 7.48 -6.29
N PRO A 59 11.89 6.21 -6.15
CA PRO A 59 11.68 5.35 -7.30
C PRO A 59 10.53 5.88 -8.16
N VAL A 60 10.75 5.92 -9.47
CA VAL A 60 9.68 6.13 -10.46
C VAL A 60 9.21 4.75 -10.89
N THR A 61 7.90 4.51 -10.79
CA THR A 61 7.29 3.24 -11.20
C THR A 61 6.60 3.41 -12.55
N PRO A 62 6.27 2.32 -13.25
CA PRO A 62 5.43 2.40 -14.45
C PRO A 62 4.03 2.98 -14.21
N TRP A 63 3.59 3.08 -12.95
CA TRP A 63 2.32 3.68 -12.55
C TRP A 63 2.47 5.09 -11.97
N GLY A 64 3.63 5.72 -12.16
CA GLY A 64 3.94 7.08 -11.71
C GLY A 64 4.78 7.13 -10.44
N ALA A 65 4.79 8.30 -9.80
CA ALA A 65 5.53 8.55 -8.57
C ALA A 65 4.73 8.14 -7.33
N PRO A 66 5.38 7.61 -6.28
CA PRO A 66 4.77 7.40 -4.98
C PRO A 66 4.29 8.70 -4.33
N SER A 67 3.53 8.55 -3.25
CA SER A 67 2.94 9.66 -2.48
C SER A 67 3.97 10.58 -1.82
N SER A 68 5.14 10.02 -1.50
CA SER A 68 6.29 10.72 -0.95
C SER A 68 7.58 10.01 -1.37
N PRO A 69 8.73 10.66 -1.19
CA PRO A 69 9.98 9.93 -1.06
C PRO A 69 9.88 8.80 -0.03
N ILE A 70 10.48 7.65 -0.32
CA ILE A 70 10.53 6.50 0.59
C ILE A 70 11.75 6.66 1.49
N THR A 71 11.52 6.73 2.80
CA THR A 71 12.60 6.84 3.78
C THR A 71 13.12 5.46 4.12
N ILE A 72 14.42 5.23 3.90
CA ILE A 72 15.13 4.06 4.40
C ILE A 72 15.72 4.43 5.75
N ALA A 73 15.31 3.70 6.77
CA ALA A 73 15.70 3.99 8.13
C ALA A 73 16.06 2.70 8.87
N SER A 74 16.82 2.85 9.94
CA SER A 74 17.20 1.74 10.80
C SER A 74 16.67 1.91 12.21
N LEU A 75 16.33 0.79 12.81
CA LEU A 75 15.91 0.68 14.20
C LEU A 75 16.86 -0.29 14.90
N GLU A 76 17.41 0.14 16.03
CA GLU A 76 18.17 -0.76 16.90
C GLU A 76 17.18 -1.60 17.71
N THR A 77 17.36 -2.92 17.68
CA THR A 77 16.55 -3.87 18.44
C THR A 77 17.46 -4.71 19.34
N PRO A 78 16.92 -5.45 20.33
CA PRO A 78 17.71 -6.39 21.13
C PRO A 78 18.48 -7.43 20.28
N ASN A 79 18.00 -7.74 19.08
CA ASN A 79 18.62 -8.69 18.14
C ASN A 79 19.57 -8.03 17.13
N GLY A 80 19.80 -6.71 17.25
CA GLY A 80 20.65 -5.92 16.37
C GLY A 80 19.88 -4.96 15.45
N LYS A 81 20.62 -4.38 14.50
CA LYS A 81 20.12 -3.32 13.62
C LYS A 81 19.19 -3.84 12.52
N VAL A 82 17.94 -3.42 12.54
CA VAL A 82 16.95 -3.68 11.49
C VAL A 82 16.88 -2.50 10.51
N THR A 83 16.48 -2.76 9.27
CA THR A 83 16.30 -1.72 8.24
C THR A 83 14.87 -1.79 7.73
N LEU A 84 14.24 -0.62 7.59
CA LEU A 84 12.82 -0.47 7.31
C LEU A 84 12.65 0.55 6.18
N ALA A 85 11.56 0.40 5.41
CA ALA A 85 11.19 1.33 4.36
C ALA A 85 9.87 2.03 4.74
N PHE A 86 9.90 3.33 4.93
CA PHE A 86 8.73 4.12 5.33
C PHE A 86 8.19 4.92 4.14
N LEU A 87 6.87 4.89 3.94
CA LEU A 87 6.18 5.64 2.91
C LEU A 87 4.96 6.37 3.51
N ALA A 88 4.91 7.68 3.32
CA ALA A 88 3.79 8.50 3.78
C ALA A 88 2.62 8.42 2.80
N ARG A 89 1.58 7.66 3.13
CA ARG A 89 0.38 7.47 2.29
C ARG A 89 -0.22 8.77 1.74
N HIS A 90 -0.33 9.80 2.59
CA HIS A 90 -0.95 11.08 2.25
C HIS A 90 0.08 12.16 1.86
N GLY A 91 1.33 11.76 1.57
CA GLY A 91 2.46 12.67 1.46
C GLY A 91 2.94 13.18 2.83
N LEU A 92 4.12 13.80 2.86
CA LEU A 92 4.78 14.23 4.10
C LEU A 92 3.95 15.27 4.91
N ASN A 93 3.16 16.07 4.21
CA ASN A 93 2.34 17.15 4.79
C ASN A 93 0.85 16.80 4.82
N HIS A 94 0.47 15.52 4.66
CA HIS A 94 -0.91 15.08 4.56
C HIS A 94 -1.70 15.82 3.44
N SER A 95 -1.04 16.12 2.33
CA SER A 95 -1.57 16.96 1.23
C SER A 95 -2.31 16.17 0.14
N ILE A 96 -2.35 14.83 0.24
CA ILE A 96 -3.00 13.96 -0.74
C ILE A 96 -4.27 13.35 -0.12
N PRO A 97 -5.48 13.70 -0.60
CA PRO A 97 -6.71 13.11 -0.09
C PRO A 97 -6.81 11.61 -0.45
N PRO A 98 -7.59 10.80 0.29
CA PRO A 98 -7.63 9.35 0.11
C PRO A 98 -7.88 8.88 -1.34
N SER A 99 -8.84 9.48 -2.05
CA SER A 99 -9.16 9.14 -3.45
C SER A 99 -8.04 9.42 -4.45
N ARG A 100 -7.04 10.23 -4.07
CA ARG A 100 -5.93 10.67 -4.93
C ARG A 100 -4.60 10.00 -4.59
N VAL A 101 -4.57 9.16 -3.56
CA VAL A 101 -3.36 8.41 -3.19
C VAL A 101 -2.94 7.54 -4.38
N PRO A 102 -1.70 7.66 -4.90
CA PRO A 102 -1.19 6.85 -6.00
C PRO A 102 -0.83 5.44 -5.52
N ALA A 103 -1.82 4.67 -5.06
CA ALA A 103 -1.63 3.38 -4.40
C ALA A 103 -0.84 2.35 -5.26
N ARG A 104 -1.03 2.36 -6.58
CA ARG A 104 -0.25 1.53 -7.52
C ARG A 104 1.24 1.87 -7.49
N ALA A 105 1.57 3.15 -7.56
CA ALA A 105 2.97 3.58 -7.50
C ALA A 105 3.57 3.31 -6.12
N ASN A 106 2.80 3.52 -5.04
CA ASN A 106 3.22 3.22 -3.68
C ASN A 106 3.63 1.74 -3.55
N ILE A 107 2.69 0.81 -3.79
CA ILE A 107 2.92 -0.62 -3.61
C ILE A 107 3.99 -1.14 -4.58
N ALA A 108 3.97 -0.73 -5.85
CA ALA A 108 4.97 -1.15 -6.82
C ALA A 108 6.39 -0.70 -6.43
N ALA A 109 6.55 0.54 -5.97
CA ALA A 109 7.85 1.04 -5.51
C ALA A 109 8.39 0.21 -4.33
N LEU A 110 7.52 -0.15 -3.39
CA LEU A 110 7.88 -0.96 -2.24
C LEU A 110 8.27 -2.39 -2.65
N LYS A 111 7.51 -3.01 -3.57
CA LYS A 111 7.88 -4.30 -4.17
C LYS A 111 9.26 -4.23 -4.82
N HIS A 112 9.52 -3.17 -5.58
CA HIS A 112 10.78 -2.99 -6.30
C HIS A 112 11.99 -2.81 -5.38
N LEU A 113 11.78 -2.19 -4.21
CA LEU A 113 12.80 -2.12 -3.16
C LEU A 113 13.05 -3.47 -2.46
N GLY A 114 12.28 -4.53 -2.76
CA GLY A 114 12.46 -5.85 -2.16
C GLY A 114 11.69 -6.07 -0.87
N VAL A 115 10.74 -5.18 -0.52
CA VAL A 115 9.82 -5.41 0.60
C VAL A 115 9.09 -6.73 0.41
N LYS A 116 8.87 -7.46 1.51
CA LYS A 116 8.12 -8.73 1.55
C LYS A 116 6.84 -8.63 2.36
N ALA A 117 6.86 -7.84 3.44
CA ALA A 117 5.73 -7.60 4.31
C ALA A 117 5.49 -6.09 4.51
N ILE A 118 4.22 -5.69 4.55
CA ILE A 118 3.74 -4.33 4.76
C ILE A 118 2.87 -4.34 6.02
N VAL A 119 3.19 -3.48 6.99
CA VAL A 119 2.34 -3.23 8.15
C VAL A 119 1.80 -1.81 8.05
N ALA A 120 0.63 -1.67 7.44
CA ALA A 120 -0.02 -0.39 7.31
C ALA A 120 -0.63 0.04 8.65
N PHE A 121 -0.65 1.35 8.90
CA PHE A 121 -1.34 1.95 10.03
C PHE A 121 -2.46 2.87 9.51
N SER A 122 -3.60 2.89 10.19
CA SER A 122 -4.74 3.74 9.82
C SER A 122 -5.52 4.22 11.04
N ALA A 123 -5.99 5.47 11.00
CA ALA A 123 -7.12 5.89 11.81
C ALA A 123 -8.41 5.25 11.23
N VAL A 124 -9.35 4.89 12.10
CA VAL A 124 -10.66 4.34 11.73
C VAL A 124 -11.76 4.92 12.63
N GLY A 125 -12.95 5.11 12.08
CA GLY A 125 -14.16 5.30 12.87
C GLY A 125 -14.70 3.95 13.32
N SER A 126 -15.25 3.87 14.52
CA SER A 126 -15.90 2.67 15.05
C SER A 126 -17.35 2.58 14.62
N LEU A 127 -17.74 1.41 14.13
CA LEU A 127 -19.13 1.04 13.87
C LEU A 127 -19.69 0.12 14.96
N ARG A 128 -19.01 -0.05 16.09
CA ARG A 128 -19.40 -0.95 17.20
C ARG A 128 -19.30 -0.25 18.55
N GLU A 129 -20.12 -0.65 19.51
CA GLU A 129 -20.10 -0.01 20.83
C GLU A 129 -18.84 -0.43 21.62
N GLU A 130 -18.43 -1.67 21.44
CA GLU A 130 -17.31 -2.32 22.10
C GLU A 130 -15.94 -1.92 21.56
N VAL A 131 -15.85 -1.36 20.35
CA VAL A 131 -14.63 -0.82 19.74
C VAL A 131 -14.56 0.68 20.06
N ARG A 132 -13.85 1.04 21.13
CA ARG A 132 -13.85 2.40 21.67
C ARG A 132 -12.75 3.25 21.01
N PRO A 133 -12.90 4.59 20.95
CA PRO A 133 -11.79 5.46 20.61
C PRO A 133 -10.56 5.17 21.48
N GLY A 134 -9.42 4.96 20.84
CA GLY A 134 -8.17 4.52 21.44
C GLY A 134 -7.91 3.02 21.36
N ASP A 135 -8.94 2.18 21.21
CA ASP A 135 -8.75 0.75 20.99
C ASP A 135 -8.03 0.50 19.66
N ILE A 136 -7.29 -0.62 19.62
CA ILE A 136 -6.55 -1.08 18.46
C ILE A 136 -7.31 -2.22 17.80
N VAL A 137 -7.42 -2.20 16.47
CA VAL A 137 -8.09 -3.25 15.69
C VAL A 137 -7.15 -3.77 14.61
N ILE A 138 -7.05 -5.08 14.48
CA ILE A 138 -6.34 -5.76 13.38
C ILE A 138 -7.41 -6.45 12.53
N PRO A 139 -7.98 -5.77 11.51
CA PRO A 139 -9.06 -6.33 10.72
C PRO A 139 -8.59 -7.54 9.90
N ASP A 140 -9.52 -8.45 9.68
CA ASP A 140 -9.36 -9.65 8.85
C ASP A 140 -10.16 -9.59 7.55
N GLN A 141 -11.18 -8.73 7.50
CA GLN A 141 -12.07 -8.61 6.34
C GLN A 141 -12.27 -7.17 5.89
N VAL A 142 -12.75 -7.00 4.65
CA VAL A 142 -13.06 -5.70 4.06
C VAL A 142 -14.37 -5.71 3.28
N ILE A 143 -15.15 -4.64 3.44
CA ILE A 143 -16.24 -4.26 2.52
C ILE A 143 -15.77 -3.05 1.71
N ASP A 144 -15.62 -3.23 0.41
CA ASP A 144 -15.20 -2.17 -0.51
C ASP A 144 -16.39 -1.28 -0.91
N ARG A 145 -16.36 -0.03 -0.42
CA ARG A 145 -17.31 1.05 -0.77
C ARG A 145 -16.63 2.22 -1.46
N THR A 146 -15.48 1.96 -2.08
CA THR A 146 -14.87 2.91 -3.02
C THR A 146 -15.68 2.96 -4.32
N LYS A 147 -15.54 4.05 -5.09
CA LYS A 147 -16.41 4.38 -6.23
C LYS A 147 -15.79 4.06 -7.60
N GLY A 148 -14.70 3.28 -7.64
CA GLY A 148 -14.01 2.92 -8.89
C GLY A 148 -13.20 4.05 -9.53
N ILE A 149 -13.14 5.25 -8.93
CA ILE A 149 -12.25 6.33 -9.37
C ILE A 149 -10.78 6.05 -9.03
N ARG A 150 -10.54 5.12 -8.10
CA ARG A 150 -9.23 4.63 -7.71
C ARG A 150 -8.83 3.48 -8.63
N LYS A 151 -7.61 3.54 -9.18
CA LYS A 151 -7.07 2.42 -9.97
C LYS A 151 -6.72 1.27 -9.02
N SER A 152 -7.53 0.21 -9.04
CA SER A 152 -7.50 -0.87 -8.05
C SER A 152 -6.82 -2.17 -8.51
N THR A 153 -6.18 -2.16 -9.68
CA THR A 153 -5.44 -3.30 -10.24
C THR A 153 -4.26 -2.84 -11.09
N TYR A 154 -3.24 -3.69 -11.20
CA TYR A 154 -2.16 -3.58 -12.17
C TYR A 154 -2.49 -4.24 -13.52
N PHE A 155 -3.53 -5.06 -13.57
CA PHE A 155 -4.01 -5.81 -14.73
C PHE A 155 -5.17 -5.07 -15.40
N ASP A 156 -4.90 -3.85 -15.84
CA ASP A 156 -5.90 -2.91 -16.39
C ASP A 156 -5.83 -2.70 -17.90
N GLU A 157 -5.06 -3.53 -18.61
CA GLU A 157 -4.87 -3.48 -20.06
C GLU A 157 -5.24 -4.84 -20.70
N VAL A 158 -4.34 -5.55 -21.38
CA VAL A 158 -4.65 -6.80 -22.11
C VAL A 158 -4.45 -8.05 -21.23
N MET A 159 -3.48 -8.04 -20.32
CA MET A 159 -3.29 -9.15 -19.39
C MET A 159 -4.41 -9.16 -18.35
N VAL A 160 -5.22 -10.22 -18.33
CA VAL A 160 -6.27 -10.43 -17.35
C VAL A 160 -5.72 -11.19 -16.14
N GLY A 161 -5.85 -10.59 -14.96
CA GLY A 161 -5.47 -11.18 -13.68
C GLY A 161 -6.63 -11.17 -12.67
N HIS A 162 -6.92 -12.32 -12.06
CA HIS A 162 -7.91 -12.47 -11.00
C HIS A 162 -7.26 -12.98 -9.71
N ALA A 163 -6.62 -12.06 -8.98
CA ALA A 163 -5.98 -12.38 -7.72
C ALA A 163 -7.00 -12.90 -6.69
N MET A 164 -6.66 -13.99 -6.00
CA MET A 164 -7.45 -14.47 -4.87
C MET A 164 -7.50 -13.38 -3.78
N PHE A 165 -8.70 -13.04 -3.32
CA PHE A 165 -8.89 -11.93 -2.36
C PHE A 165 -9.89 -12.26 -1.23
N GLY A 166 -10.17 -13.55 -1.01
CA GLY A 166 -11.05 -14.00 0.08
C GLY A 166 -10.50 -13.63 1.47
N GLU A 167 -9.18 -13.68 1.63
CA GLU A 167 -8.46 -13.12 2.78
C GLU A 167 -7.71 -11.85 2.32
N PRO A 168 -8.23 -10.64 2.57
CA PRO A 168 -7.68 -9.38 2.06
C PRO A 168 -6.41 -8.95 2.80
N PHE A 169 -6.22 -9.41 4.04
CA PHE A 169 -5.02 -9.21 4.83
C PHE A 169 -4.31 -10.55 5.01
N ASP A 170 -2.99 -10.53 5.09
CA ASP A 170 -2.15 -11.71 5.22
C ASP A 170 -2.33 -12.36 6.61
N VAL A 171 -2.67 -13.66 6.63
CA VAL A 171 -3.06 -14.37 7.85
C VAL A 171 -1.82 -14.65 8.71
N GLU A 172 -0.74 -15.14 8.10
CA GLU A 172 0.54 -15.38 8.79
C GLU A 172 1.05 -14.11 9.46
N LEU A 173 1.03 -12.98 8.74
CA LEU A 173 1.48 -11.70 9.27
C LEU A 173 0.56 -11.19 10.38
N ARG A 174 -0.76 -11.31 10.25
CA ARG A 174 -1.73 -10.89 11.28
C ARG A 174 -1.57 -11.70 12.57
N ASP A 175 -1.51 -13.03 12.46
CA ASP A 175 -1.36 -13.94 13.59
C ASP A 175 -0.02 -13.70 14.30
N PHE A 176 1.01 -13.31 13.57
CA PHE A 176 2.31 -12.92 14.13
C PHE A 176 2.26 -11.59 14.89
N ILE A 177 1.64 -10.55 14.34
CA ILE A 177 1.65 -9.21 14.98
C ILE A 177 0.64 -9.09 16.12
N GLY A 178 -0.47 -9.84 16.12
CA GLY A 178 -1.53 -9.74 17.14
C GLY A 178 -1.02 -9.84 18.59
N PRO A 179 -0.30 -10.92 18.95
CA PRO A 179 0.30 -11.07 20.27
C PRO A 179 1.28 -9.94 20.62
N LEU A 180 2.09 -9.47 19.66
CA LEU A 180 3.05 -8.39 19.86
C LEU A 180 2.37 -7.05 20.12
N VAL A 181 1.27 -6.76 19.42
CA VAL A 181 0.45 -5.57 19.67
C VAL A 181 -0.17 -5.64 21.06
N LYS A 182 -0.69 -6.80 21.47
CA LYS A 182 -1.25 -7.01 22.81
C LYS A 182 -0.20 -6.77 23.90
N GLU A 183 1.00 -7.31 23.72
CA GLU A 183 2.12 -7.10 24.63
C GLU A 183 2.54 -5.63 24.68
N ALA A 184 2.65 -4.98 23.52
CA ALA A 184 2.98 -3.56 23.43
C ALA A 184 1.95 -2.68 24.16
N ILE A 185 0.66 -2.98 24.02
CA ILE A 185 -0.40 -2.30 24.79
C ILE A 185 -0.17 -2.52 26.30
N SER A 186 0.05 -3.76 26.75
CA SER A 186 0.19 -4.05 28.18
C SER A 186 1.48 -3.51 28.84
N SER A 187 2.55 -3.33 28.06
CA SER A 187 3.87 -2.90 28.54
C SER A 187 4.08 -1.39 28.47
N PHE A 188 3.17 -0.65 27.83
CA PHE A 188 3.28 0.79 27.72
C PHE A 188 3.01 1.44 29.08
N GLN A 189 3.92 2.27 29.57
CA GLN A 189 3.81 2.82 30.94
C GLN A 189 3.05 4.14 30.99
N ASP A 190 3.07 4.91 29.90
CA ASP A 190 2.52 6.27 29.84
C ASP A 190 1.05 6.27 29.38
N HIS A 191 0.26 5.28 29.81
CA HIS A 191 -1.17 5.28 29.54
C HIS A 191 -1.83 6.51 30.17
N VAL A 192 -2.73 7.13 29.40
CA VAL A 192 -3.51 8.29 29.86
C VAL A 192 -4.37 7.93 31.07
N ASN A 193 -4.89 6.71 31.10
CA ASN A 193 -5.57 6.14 32.25
C ASN A 193 -5.09 4.70 32.45
N ALA A 194 -4.35 4.44 33.53
CA ALA A 194 -3.81 3.12 33.84
C ALA A 194 -4.91 2.08 34.16
N ASP A 195 -6.08 2.53 34.61
CA ASP A 195 -7.22 1.67 34.94
C ASP A 195 -8.14 1.40 33.73
N ASP A 196 -7.93 2.10 32.61
CA ASP A 196 -8.70 1.94 31.37
C ASP A 196 -7.79 1.83 30.16
N LEU A 197 -7.15 0.66 30.04
CA LEU A 197 -6.25 0.38 28.94
C LEU A 197 -7.01 0.20 27.61
N PRO A 198 -6.44 0.65 26.48
CA PRO A 198 -6.92 0.28 25.16
C PRO A 198 -7.05 -1.23 24.98
N LYS A 199 -8.12 -1.67 24.32
CA LYS A 199 -8.31 -3.08 23.98
C LYS A 199 -7.74 -3.37 22.59
N LEU A 200 -7.24 -4.59 22.43
CA LEU A 200 -6.98 -5.16 21.11
C LEU A 200 -8.19 -5.97 20.65
N HIS A 201 -8.68 -5.65 19.46
CA HIS A 201 -9.64 -6.45 18.70
C HIS A 201 -8.88 -7.11 17.53
N ASP A 202 -8.68 -8.42 17.58
CA ASP A 202 -7.81 -9.18 16.66
C ASP A 202 -8.49 -9.63 15.35
N LYS A 203 -9.77 -9.24 15.19
CA LYS A 203 -10.60 -9.42 14.00
C LYS A 203 -11.52 -8.22 13.83
N GLY A 204 -12.06 -8.07 12.63
CA GLY A 204 -13.04 -7.04 12.32
C GLY A 204 -13.17 -6.81 10.82
N THR A 205 -14.40 -6.51 10.40
CA THR A 205 -14.74 -6.14 9.03
C THR A 205 -14.58 -4.65 8.84
N LEU A 206 -13.57 -4.26 8.05
CA LEU A 206 -13.31 -2.86 7.70
C LEU A 206 -14.14 -2.42 6.49
N VAL A 207 -14.99 -1.42 6.66
CA VAL A 207 -15.64 -0.74 5.55
C VAL A 207 -14.69 0.32 5.00
N VAL A 208 -14.40 0.27 3.70
CA VAL A 208 -13.56 1.30 3.05
C VAL A 208 -14.42 2.16 2.14
N MET A 209 -14.74 3.37 2.59
CA MET A 209 -15.51 4.34 1.81
C MET A 209 -14.62 5.23 0.94
N GLU A 210 -15.22 5.89 -0.04
CA GLU A 210 -14.48 6.78 -0.95
C GLU A 210 -13.97 8.07 -0.28
N GLY A 211 -14.80 8.71 0.57
CA GLY A 211 -14.53 10.07 1.06
C GLY A 211 -14.69 11.15 -0.02
N PRO A 212 -14.20 12.39 0.22
CA PRO A 212 -13.51 12.83 1.44
C PRO A 212 -14.44 13.15 2.61
N GLN A 213 -15.75 13.26 2.38
CA GLN A 213 -16.72 13.48 3.45
C GLN A 213 -16.81 12.22 4.33
N PHE A 214 -17.04 12.42 5.63
CA PHE A 214 -17.46 11.35 6.53
C PHE A 214 -18.87 10.85 6.19
N SER A 215 -19.24 9.69 6.72
CA SER A 215 -20.53 9.07 6.49
C SER A 215 -21.69 9.94 6.99
N THR A 216 -22.80 9.89 6.27
CA THR A 216 -24.10 10.23 6.86
C THR A 216 -24.49 9.19 7.91
N ARG A 217 -25.44 9.53 8.80
CA ARG A 217 -25.99 8.56 9.77
C ARG A 217 -26.54 7.30 9.11
N ALA A 218 -27.23 7.49 7.99
CA ALA A 218 -27.91 6.43 7.27
C ALA A 218 -26.87 5.44 6.73
N GLU A 219 -25.76 5.95 6.17
CA GLU A 219 -24.64 5.14 5.73
C GLU A 219 -24.00 4.39 6.89
N SER A 220 -23.67 5.05 8.01
CA SER A 220 -23.10 4.38 9.19
C SER A 220 -23.99 3.23 9.69
N ASN A 221 -25.30 3.46 9.78
CA ASN A 221 -26.26 2.43 10.20
C ASN A 221 -26.42 1.30 9.17
N MET A 222 -26.36 1.60 7.88
CA MET A 222 -26.34 0.60 6.83
C MET A 222 -25.09 -0.28 6.93
N TYR A 223 -23.91 0.32 7.10
CA TYR A 223 -22.65 -0.40 7.25
C TYR A 223 -22.65 -1.32 8.47
N ARG A 224 -23.22 -0.87 9.59
CA ARG A 224 -23.44 -1.71 10.79
C ARG A 224 -24.33 -2.93 10.51
N GLN A 225 -25.40 -2.75 9.74
CA GLN A 225 -26.31 -3.83 9.35
C GLN A 225 -25.63 -4.85 8.43
N TRP A 226 -24.67 -4.42 7.60
CA TRP A 226 -23.86 -5.32 6.77
C TRP A 226 -22.79 -6.08 7.53
N GLY A 227 -22.62 -5.82 8.83
CA GLY A 227 -21.57 -6.46 9.61
C GLY A 227 -20.27 -5.66 9.71
N GLY A 228 -20.21 -4.41 9.21
CA GLY A 228 -19.02 -3.56 9.36
C GLY A 228 -18.73 -3.22 10.81
N ASP A 229 -17.46 -3.35 11.22
CA ASP A 229 -17.00 -3.12 12.59
C ASP A 229 -16.26 -1.79 12.74
N ILE A 230 -15.50 -1.43 11.72
CA ILE A 230 -14.74 -0.18 11.63
C ILE A 230 -14.81 0.38 10.22
N ILE A 231 -14.54 1.68 10.04
CA ILE A 231 -14.60 2.37 8.75
C ILE A 231 -13.38 3.24 8.51
N ASN A 232 -12.81 3.20 7.30
CA ASN A 232 -11.80 4.17 6.84
C ASN A 232 -11.95 4.51 5.35
N MET A 233 -10.92 5.16 4.80
CA MET A 233 -10.89 5.60 3.41
C MET A 233 -9.65 5.12 2.65
N SER A 234 -8.80 4.24 3.20
CA SER A 234 -7.43 4.04 2.70
C SER A 234 -7.02 2.59 2.40
N ALA A 235 -7.59 1.59 3.08
CA ALA A 235 -7.11 0.21 2.94
C ALA A 235 -7.38 -0.41 1.56
N ILE A 236 -8.33 0.15 0.81
CA ILE A 236 -8.59 -0.18 -0.59
C ILE A 236 -8.22 1.03 -1.47
N PRO A 237 -7.44 0.86 -2.55
CA PRO A 237 -7.03 -0.43 -3.12
C PRO A 237 -5.71 -1.00 -2.60
N GLU A 238 -5.13 -0.48 -1.50
CA GLU A 238 -3.81 -0.92 -1.02
C GLU A 238 -3.68 -2.43 -0.83
N SER A 239 -4.64 -3.08 -0.16
CA SER A 239 -4.58 -4.53 0.08
C SER A 239 -4.76 -5.35 -1.20
N LYS A 240 -5.64 -4.92 -2.12
CA LYS A 240 -5.79 -5.53 -3.46
C LYS A 240 -4.48 -5.49 -4.24
N LEU A 241 -3.85 -4.33 -4.26
CA LEU A 241 -2.59 -4.12 -4.98
C LEU A 241 -1.43 -4.86 -4.31
N ALA A 242 -1.38 -4.93 -2.98
CA ALA A 242 -0.38 -5.72 -2.28
C ALA A 242 -0.50 -7.21 -2.60
N ARG A 243 -1.74 -7.71 -2.70
CA ARG A 243 -2.01 -9.09 -3.12
C ARG A 243 -1.54 -9.37 -4.55
N GLU A 244 -1.87 -8.50 -5.50
CA GLU A 244 -1.38 -8.60 -6.89
C GLU A 244 0.15 -8.47 -6.99
N ALA A 245 0.76 -7.74 -6.07
CA ALA A 245 2.21 -7.59 -5.96
C ALA A 245 2.90 -8.77 -5.27
N GLU A 246 2.16 -9.79 -4.81
CA GLU A 246 2.69 -10.86 -3.95
C GLU A 246 3.45 -10.32 -2.74
N LEU A 247 2.81 -9.40 -2.02
CA LEU A 247 3.30 -8.84 -0.76
C LEU A 247 2.34 -9.22 0.37
N SER A 248 2.90 -9.68 1.49
CA SER A 248 2.13 -9.81 2.72
C SER A 248 1.73 -8.42 3.21
N TYR A 249 0.45 -8.23 3.52
CA TYR A 249 -0.10 -6.94 3.93
C TYR A 249 -1.00 -7.13 5.14
N ALA A 250 -0.69 -6.43 6.24
CA ALA A 250 -1.54 -6.35 7.41
C ALA A 250 -1.81 -4.88 7.74
N LEU A 251 -2.90 -4.64 8.45
CA LEU A 251 -3.34 -3.31 8.84
C LEU A 251 -3.51 -3.27 10.36
N VAL A 252 -2.91 -2.27 11.01
CA VAL A 252 -3.12 -1.96 12.42
C VAL A 252 -3.91 -0.65 12.48
N CYS A 253 -5.13 -0.74 13.00
CA CYS A 253 -6.05 0.39 13.06
C CYS A 253 -6.12 0.95 14.47
N THR A 254 -6.15 2.27 14.60
CA THR A 254 -6.50 2.96 15.84
C THR A 254 -7.89 3.56 15.68
N SER A 255 -8.83 3.13 16.51
CA SER A 255 -10.17 3.71 16.55
C SER A 255 -10.08 5.15 17.07
N THR A 256 -10.66 6.11 16.36
CA THR A 256 -10.57 7.54 16.71
C THR A 256 -11.87 8.15 17.23
N ASP A 257 -13.00 7.54 16.86
CA ASP A 257 -14.36 8.07 17.03
C ASP A 257 -15.38 6.94 16.79
N TYR A 258 -16.68 7.24 16.88
CA TYR A 258 -17.78 6.30 16.58
C TYR A 258 -18.50 6.62 15.26
N ASP A 259 -17.76 7.15 14.28
CA ASP A 259 -18.30 7.62 13.00
C ASP A 259 -19.52 8.54 13.23
N ALA A 260 -20.67 8.27 12.61
CA ALA A 260 -21.86 9.09 12.75
C ALA A 260 -23.09 8.33 13.31
N TRP A 261 -22.95 7.08 13.78
CA TRP A 261 -24.11 6.23 14.09
C TRP A 261 -24.76 6.52 15.46
N ARG A 262 -24.00 7.04 16.43
CA ARG A 262 -24.54 7.32 17.77
C ARG A 262 -25.55 8.47 17.74
N VAL A 263 -26.78 8.17 18.15
CA VAL A 263 -27.83 9.18 18.33
C VAL A 263 -27.59 9.93 19.64
N GLY A 264 -27.70 11.27 19.62
CA GLY A 264 -27.46 12.11 20.80
C GLY A 264 -26.01 12.55 21.00
N HIS A 265 -25.08 12.10 20.15
CA HIS A 265 -23.69 12.57 20.11
C HIS A 265 -23.44 13.36 18.82
N ALA A 266 -22.47 14.28 18.86
CA ALA A 266 -22.02 14.97 17.66
C ALA A 266 -21.43 13.93 16.67
N PRO A 267 -21.68 14.08 15.35
CA PRO A 267 -20.97 13.30 14.33
C PRO A 267 -19.46 13.57 14.37
N VAL A 268 -18.67 12.59 13.92
CA VAL A 268 -17.21 12.73 13.80
C VAL A 268 -16.79 14.03 13.12
N THR A 269 -15.80 14.69 13.73
CA THR A 269 -15.09 15.84 13.17
C THR A 269 -13.59 15.57 13.03
N VAL A 270 -12.91 16.36 12.19
CA VAL A 270 -11.44 16.29 12.07
C VAL A 270 -10.77 16.59 13.41
N GLU A 271 -11.34 17.48 14.22
CA GLU A 271 -10.81 17.83 15.54
C GLU A 271 -10.79 16.61 16.48
N GLU A 272 -11.87 15.83 16.54
CA GLU A 272 -11.96 14.62 17.37
C GLU A 272 -10.94 13.57 16.93
N VAL A 273 -10.81 13.36 15.61
CA VAL A 273 -9.81 12.45 15.04
C VAL A 273 -8.41 12.88 15.47
N MET A 274 -8.07 14.17 15.28
CA MET A 274 -6.74 14.69 15.63
C MET A 274 -6.46 14.63 17.13
N LYS A 275 -7.47 14.90 17.97
CA LYS A 275 -7.36 14.77 19.43
C LYS A 275 -7.00 13.34 19.82
N THR A 276 -7.76 12.34 19.36
CA THR A 276 -7.50 10.94 19.68
C THR A 276 -6.15 10.48 19.14
N LEU A 277 -5.76 10.91 17.94
CA LEU A 277 -4.44 10.60 17.37
C LEU A 277 -3.29 11.21 18.17
N HIS A 278 -3.42 12.44 18.66
CA HIS A 278 -2.41 13.04 19.53
C HIS A 278 -2.32 12.32 20.87
N THR A 279 -3.46 12.01 21.49
CA THR A 279 -3.52 11.29 22.77
C THR A 279 -2.90 9.89 22.66
N ASN A 280 -3.10 9.19 21.54
CA ASN A 280 -2.58 7.84 21.31
C ASN A 280 -1.27 7.78 20.53
N ALA A 281 -0.65 8.93 20.24
CA ALA A 281 0.55 8.99 19.41
C ALA A 281 1.70 8.18 20.04
N ALA A 282 1.93 8.34 21.35
CA ALA A 282 3.00 7.65 22.05
C ALA A 282 2.79 6.12 22.07
N LEU A 283 1.57 5.65 22.34
CA LEU A 283 1.23 4.23 22.26
C LEU A 283 1.39 3.69 20.84
N SER A 284 0.93 4.43 19.82
CA SER A 284 1.05 4.02 18.41
C SER A 284 2.52 3.90 17.99
N LYS A 285 3.37 4.82 18.45
CA LYS A 285 4.82 4.75 18.26
C LYS A 285 5.41 3.53 18.96
N HIS A 286 5.03 3.27 20.20
CA HIS A 286 5.49 2.10 20.97
C HIS A 286 5.12 0.79 20.28
N ILE A 287 3.85 0.63 19.88
CA ILE A 287 3.37 -0.51 19.11
C ILE A 287 4.19 -0.69 17.84
N ALA A 288 4.38 0.37 17.05
CA ALA A 288 5.14 0.28 15.81
C ALA A 288 6.60 -0.12 16.05
N ALA A 289 7.28 0.46 17.05
CA ALA A 289 8.65 0.06 17.39
C ALA A 289 8.73 -1.43 17.77
N THR A 290 7.80 -1.92 18.58
CA THR A 290 7.73 -3.32 19.03
C THR A 290 7.51 -4.28 17.86
N ILE A 291 6.55 -4.00 16.97
CA ILE A 291 6.21 -4.94 15.90
C ILE A 291 7.18 -4.87 14.72
N LEU A 292 7.68 -3.69 14.33
CA LEU A 292 8.49 -3.55 13.12
C LEU A 292 9.83 -4.30 13.24
N GLY A 293 10.45 -4.30 14.42
CA GLY A 293 11.66 -5.09 14.69
C GLY A 293 11.41 -6.59 14.58
N ALA A 294 10.36 -7.08 15.25
CA ALA A 294 10.01 -8.50 15.25
C ALA A 294 9.58 -9.02 13.87
N VAL A 295 8.79 -8.23 13.11
CA VAL A 295 8.39 -8.61 11.75
C VAL A 295 9.60 -8.66 10.82
N HIS A 296 10.55 -7.74 10.97
CA HIS A 296 11.79 -7.80 10.19
C HIS A 296 12.51 -9.14 10.35
N ASP A 297 12.73 -9.55 11.61
CA ASP A 297 13.41 -10.80 11.93
C ASP A 297 12.60 -12.01 11.45
N ALA A 298 11.27 -11.97 11.57
CA ALA A 298 10.39 -13.03 11.10
C ALA A 298 10.40 -13.17 9.57
N VAL A 299 10.42 -12.06 8.82
CA VAL A 299 10.58 -12.07 7.35
C VAL A 299 11.93 -12.68 6.97
N LYS A 300 13.02 -12.27 7.64
CA LYS A 300 14.36 -12.81 7.38
C LYS A 300 14.43 -14.32 7.65
N ALA A 301 13.71 -14.78 8.67
CA ALA A 301 13.61 -16.20 9.02
C ALA A 301 12.60 -16.98 8.16
N GLY A 302 11.89 -16.34 7.22
CA GLY A 302 10.86 -16.98 6.40
C GLY A 302 9.62 -17.44 7.17
N LYS A 303 9.34 -16.84 8.33
CA LYS A 303 8.16 -17.15 9.15
C LYS A 303 6.91 -16.38 8.74
N VAL A 304 7.09 -15.21 8.12
CA VAL A 304 6.04 -14.35 7.55
C VAL A 304 6.57 -13.73 6.26
N GLY A 305 5.71 -13.10 5.46
CA GLY A 305 6.12 -12.53 4.17
C GLY A 305 6.16 -13.56 3.04
N THR A 306 5.63 -14.77 3.29
CA THR A 306 5.71 -15.95 2.43
C THR A 306 4.36 -16.34 1.84
N GLN A 307 3.25 -16.18 2.57
CA GLN A 307 1.91 -16.56 2.12
C GLN A 307 1.52 -15.97 0.74
N ALA A 308 1.90 -14.72 0.46
CA ALA A 308 1.55 -14.06 -0.79
C ALA A 308 2.46 -14.46 -1.98
N ALA A 309 3.63 -15.06 -1.71
CA ALA A 309 4.56 -15.45 -2.76
C ALA A 309 3.97 -16.58 -3.60
N GLY A 310 4.00 -16.45 -4.94
CA GLY A 310 3.39 -17.45 -5.80
C GLY A 310 1.89 -17.25 -6.07
N ALA A 311 1.21 -16.34 -5.36
CA ALA A 311 -0.25 -16.21 -5.42
C ALA A 311 -0.78 -15.81 -6.80
N MET A 312 0.03 -15.15 -7.63
CA MET A 312 -0.38 -14.74 -8.97
C MET A 312 -0.21 -15.85 -10.02
N LYS A 313 0.53 -16.92 -9.73
CA LYS A 313 0.81 -18.01 -10.68
C LYS A 313 -0.43 -18.58 -11.36
N TYR A 314 -1.50 -18.77 -10.60
CA TYR A 314 -2.77 -19.33 -11.10
C TYR A 314 -3.87 -18.28 -11.26
N SER A 315 -3.50 -17.00 -11.15
CA SER A 315 -4.42 -15.87 -11.25
C SER A 315 -4.36 -15.19 -12.62
N LEU A 316 -3.35 -15.49 -13.46
CA LEU A 316 -3.17 -14.91 -14.80
C LEU A 316 -3.86 -15.76 -15.86
N MET A 317 -4.68 -15.15 -16.71
CA MET A 317 -5.50 -15.86 -17.71
C MET A 317 -5.04 -15.67 -19.15
N THR A 318 -4.62 -14.46 -19.53
CA THR A 318 -4.33 -14.16 -20.93
C THR A 318 -3.01 -14.84 -21.36
N PRO A 319 -3.00 -15.63 -22.45
CA PRO A 319 -1.76 -16.16 -23.01
C PRO A 319 -0.79 -15.03 -23.35
N HIS A 320 0.50 -15.18 -23.01
CA HIS A 320 1.47 -14.11 -23.22
C HIS A 320 1.62 -13.71 -24.71
N SER A 321 1.31 -14.60 -25.66
CA SER A 321 1.32 -14.29 -27.10
C SER A 321 0.31 -13.22 -27.49
N GLU A 322 -0.78 -13.08 -26.73
CA GLU A 322 -1.85 -12.12 -26.98
C GLU A 322 -1.62 -10.78 -26.26
N VAL A 323 -0.62 -10.70 -25.38
CA VAL A 323 -0.34 -9.49 -24.59
C VAL A 323 0.79 -8.70 -25.25
N PRO A 324 0.62 -7.37 -25.46
CA PRO A 324 1.66 -6.53 -26.01
C PRO A 324 2.98 -6.64 -25.21
N PRO A 325 4.15 -6.75 -25.88
CA PRO A 325 5.44 -6.85 -25.18
C PRO A 325 5.72 -5.68 -24.21
N THR A 326 5.19 -4.49 -24.51
CA THR A 326 5.27 -3.32 -23.64
C THR A 326 4.54 -3.50 -22.32
N GLU A 327 3.40 -4.19 -22.33
CA GLU A 327 2.64 -4.50 -21.12
C GLU A 327 3.32 -5.60 -20.32
N LEU A 328 3.77 -6.68 -20.96
CA LEU A 328 4.51 -7.75 -20.29
C LEU A 328 5.77 -7.21 -19.60
N HIS A 329 6.53 -6.35 -20.29
CA HIS A 329 7.67 -5.66 -19.71
C HIS A 329 7.29 -4.75 -18.53
N ARG A 330 6.17 -4.02 -18.63
CA ARG A 330 5.63 -3.23 -17.51
C ARG A 330 5.36 -4.11 -16.29
N LEU A 331 4.76 -5.29 -16.50
CA LEU A 331 4.41 -6.23 -15.42
C LEU A 331 5.63 -6.95 -14.83
N THR A 332 6.74 -7.08 -15.56
CA THR A 332 8.04 -7.54 -15.01
C THR A 332 8.50 -6.70 -13.81
N TYR A 333 8.13 -5.41 -13.75
CA TYR A 333 8.46 -4.55 -12.60
C TYR A 333 7.86 -5.08 -11.29
N LEU A 334 6.68 -5.69 -11.36
CA LEU A 334 5.93 -6.19 -10.20
C LEU A 334 6.20 -7.68 -9.96
N LEU A 335 6.19 -8.46 -11.04
CA LEU A 335 6.17 -9.92 -11.05
C LEU A 335 7.31 -10.46 -11.94
N PRO A 336 8.58 -10.18 -11.58
CA PRO A 336 9.72 -10.47 -12.46
C PRO A 336 9.92 -11.97 -12.74
N ASN A 337 9.43 -12.85 -11.86
CA ASN A 337 9.54 -14.30 -12.03
C ASN A 337 8.49 -14.88 -12.99
N TYR A 338 7.51 -14.08 -13.39
CA TYR A 338 6.41 -14.50 -14.28
C TYR A 338 6.57 -13.93 -15.69
N PHE A 339 7.18 -12.75 -15.76
CA PHE A 339 7.36 -12.02 -17.01
C PHE A 339 8.86 -11.77 -17.20
N ASP A 340 9.52 -12.63 -17.97
CA ASP A 340 10.91 -12.41 -18.39
C ASP A 340 10.95 -11.78 -19.79
N TYR A 341 10.49 -10.52 -19.87
CA TYR A 341 10.40 -9.78 -21.13
C TYR A 341 11.37 -8.59 -21.13
N PRO A 342 12.34 -8.56 -22.05
CA PRO A 342 13.29 -7.46 -22.14
C PRO A 342 12.57 -6.17 -22.55
N ASP A 343 13.13 -5.04 -22.14
CA ASP A 343 12.63 -3.73 -22.51
C ASP A 343 12.50 -3.60 -24.04
N PRO A 344 11.29 -3.42 -24.59
CA PRO A 344 11.06 -3.32 -26.03
C PRO A 344 11.87 -2.17 -26.68
N ALA A 345 12.20 -1.11 -25.92
CA ALA A 345 12.99 0.01 -26.41
C ALA A 345 14.44 -0.40 -26.74
N THR A 346 14.95 -1.48 -26.14
CA THR A 346 16.31 -2.00 -26.43
C THR A 346 16.41 -2.67 -27.80
N LYS A 347 15.29 -3.15 -28.36
CA LYS A 347 15.24 -3.66 -29.74
C LYS A 347 15.31 -2.54 -30.78
N ILE A 348 14.86 -1.33 -30.44
CA ILE A 348 14.91 -0.15 -31.32
C ILE A 348 16.36 0.33 -31.49
N THR A 349 17.16 0.28 -30.43
CA THR A 349 18.59 0.67 -30.47
C THR A 349 19.45 -0.28 -31.31
N ARG A 350 19.05 -1.56 -31.43
CA ARG A 350 19.73 -2.56 -32.27
C ARG A 350 19.34 -2.55 -33.75
N ARG A 351 18.34 -1.77 -34.17
CA ARG A 351 17.90 -1.69 -35.57
C ARG A 351 18.56 -0.57 -36.39
N ILE A 352 19.56 0.12 -35.84
CA ILE A 352 20.49 0.97 -36.61
C ILE A 352 21.86 0.31 -36.64
N SER A 353 21.94 -0.86 -37.27
CA SER A 353 23.17 -1.35 -37.89
C SER A 353 22.78 -2.32 -39.00
N THR A 354 23.04 -1.84 -40.21
CA THR A 354 23.23 -2.51 -41.50
C THR A 354 23.28 -4.04 -41.54
N GLU A 355 22.67 -4.53 -42.62
CA GLU A 355 22.93 -5.78 -43.38
C GLU A 355 21.99 -6.98 -43.16
N ASP A 356 21.23 -7.23 -44.23
CA ASP A 356 20.63 -8.49 -44.66
C ASP A 356 21.42 -9.71 -44.22
N ARG A 357 20.76 -10.74 -43.64
CA ARG A 357 20.88 -12.16 -44.05
C ARG A 357 19.65 -12.96 -43.61
N ASP A 358 19.09 -13.63 -44.60
CA ASP A 358 18.04 -14.67 -44.62
C ASP A 358 17.80 -15.47 -43.33
N ASP A 359 16.53 -15.55 -42.92
CA ASP A 359 16.01 -16.54 -41.98
C ASP A 359 15.36 -17.71 -42.71
N TYR A 360 16.10 -18.82 -42.74
CA TYR A 360 15.74 -20.13 -43.25
C TYR A 360 14.48 -20.69 -42.55
N THR A 361 13.33 -20.77 -43.25
CA THR A 361 12.17 -21.56 -42.82
C THR A 361 12.26 -22.97 -43.39
N GLY A 362 12.81 -23.90 -42.59
CA GLY A 362 12.82 -25.32 -42.92
C GLY A 362 11.50 -26.01 -42.53
N GLY A 363 10.69 -26.35 -43.53
CA GLY A 363 9.54 -27.23 -43.43
C GLY A 363 8.91 -27.45 -44.82
N GLU A 364 9.38 -28.45 -45.56
CA GLU A 364 8.70 -28.93 -46.78
C GLU A 364 7.55 -29.90 -46.43
N LYS A 365 6.72 -30.17 -47.43
CA LYS A 365 5.63 -31.16 -47.49
C LYS A 365 5.83 -32.46 -46.71
#